data_AF-A0A3N9MZ44-F1
#
_entry.id   AF-A0A3N9MZ44-F1
#
_cell.length_a   1.000
_cell.length_b   1.000
_cell.length_c   1.000
_cell.angle_alpha   90.00
_cell.angle_beta   90.00
_cell.angle_gamma   90.00
#
_symmetry.space_group_name_H-M   'P 1'
#
loop_
_entity.id
_entity.type
_entity.pdbx_description
1 polymer ?
#
loop_
_entity_poly.entity_id
_entity_poly.type
_entity_poly.pdbx_seq_one_letter_code
_entity_poly.pdbx_strand_id
1 'polypeptide(L)'
;MTKKNTKIKGIFTILLVVFCALVAWAHFFHLDGAFDFILGVLSFEDTLYAPGYSNAGFKCVHEGTTRERVLELIGYPIYKSLIYCTAENNLEGSYDYRKLYIIAHSVTDIIKGNSRGSGNDITKCADGYSEDKFGSIKLGQSEYEVMKILGEPLEEIWGYSKSPNSTDYRIRLISIKNGKVTSKLHKLYYD
;
A
#
# COMPACT_ATOMS: atom_id res chain seq x y z
N MET A 1 12.49 63.64 -9.81
CA MET A 1 12.09 62.62 -10.81
C MET A 1 12.07 61.20 -10.19
N THR A 2 11.45 61.00 -9.01
CA THR A 2 11.59 59.76 -8.20
C THR A 2 10.25 59.12 -7.76
N LYS A 3 9.10 59.75 -8.05
CA LYS A 3 7.77 59.35 -7.54
C LYS A 3 7.17 58.10 -8.23
N LYS A 4 7.71 57.68 -9.37
CA LYS A 4 7.17 56.57 -10.18
C LYS A 4 7.60 55.18 -9.65
N ASN A 5 8.78 55.08 -9.04
CA ASN A 5 9.32 53.81 -8.55
C ASN A 5 8.65 53.32 -7.26
N THR A 6 8.11 54.22 -6.43
CA THR A 6 7.43 53.84 -5.18
C THR A 6 6.07 53.18 -5.43
N LYS A 7 5.34 53.63 -6.46
CA LYS A 7 4.04 53.01 -6.84
C LYS A 7 4.21 51.60 -7.41
N ILE A 8 5.26 51.36 -8.20
CA ILE A 8 5.54 50.04 -8.78
C ILE A 8 5.93 49.04 -7.68
N LYS A 9 6.75 49.46 -6.71
CA LYS A 9 7.12 48.63 -5.55
C LYS A 9 5.89 48.23 -4.71
N GLY A 10 4.96 49.17 -4.48
CA GLY A 10 3.73 48.88 -3.75
C GLY A 10 2.83 47.84 -4.42
N ILE A 11 2.68 47.92 -5.75
CA ILE A 11 1.91 46.93 -6.52
C ILE A 11 2.55 45.55 -6.42
N PHE A 12 3.88 45.48 -6.54
CA PHE A 12 4.60 44.20 -6.47
C PHE A 12 4.47 43.54 -5.09
N THR A 13 4.55 44.32 -4.02
CA THR A 13 4.35 43.80 -2.65
C THR A 13 2.93 43.27 -2.45
N ILE A 14 1.91 43.98 -2.95
CA ILE A 14 0.52 43.53 -2.86
C ILE A 14 0.31 42.23 -3.63
N LEU A 15 0.83 42.14 -4.87
CA LEU A 15 0.75 40.92 -5.67
C LEU A 15 1.44 39.74 -4.99
N LEU A 16 2.61 39.95 -4.38
CA LEU A 16 3.33 38.92 -3.65
C LEU A 16 2.54 38.41 -2.44
N VAL A 17 1.93 39.32 -1.66
CA VAL A 17 1.12 38.95 -0.50
C VAL A 17 -0.13 38.18 -0.92
N VAL A 18 -0.82 38.60 -1.98
CA VAL A 18 -1.98 37.88 -2.53
C VAL A 18 -1.57 36.49 -3.03
N PHE A 19 -0.43 36.37 -3.73
CA PHE A 19 0.09 35.09 -4.18
C PHE A 19 0.40 34.16 -3.01
N CYS A 20 1.12 34.65 -1.98
CA CYS A 20 1.41 33.85 -0.78
C CYS A 20 0.13 33.44 -0.03
N ALA A 21 -0.87 34.32 0.05
CA ALA A 21 -2.15 34.01 0.69
C ALA A 21 -2.92 32.93 -0.11
N LEU A 22 -2.90 32.98 -1.45
CA LEU A 22 -3.50 31.96 -2.30
C LEU A 22 -2.77 30.62 -2.19
N VAL A 23 -1.44 30.62 -2.13
CA VAL A 23 -0.64 29.41 -1.90
C VAL A 23 -0.92 28.82 -0.53
N ALA A 24 -0.93 29.64 0.53
CA ALA A 24 -1.26 29.20 1.87
C ALA A 24 -2.70 28.70 1.97
N TRP A 25 -3.66 29.36 1.32
CA TRP A 25 -5.05 28.94 1.26
C TRP A 25 -5.20 27.60 0.51
N ALA A 26 -4.52 27.43 -0.62
CA ALA A 26 -4.47 26.16 -1.35
C ALA A 26 -3.82 25.05 -0.51
N HIS A 27 -2.74 25.35 0.20
CA HIS A 27 -2.03 24.41 1.07
C HIS A 27 -2.87 24.03 2.30
N PHE A 28 -3.64 24.96 2.85
CA PHE A 28 -4.48 24.72 4.02
C PHE A 28 -5.77 23.99 3.67
N PHE A 29 -6.32 24.23 2.47
CA PHE A 29 -7.60 23.65 2.10
C PHE A 29 -7.50 22.39 1.24
N HIS A 30 -6.52 22.19 0.34
CA HIS A 30 -6.73 21.23 -0.76
C HIS A 30 -5.50 20.52 -1.39
N LEU A 31 -4.30 20.54 -0.80
CA LEU A 31 -3.11 19.99 -1.49
C LEU A 31 -2.66 18.56 -1.12
N ASP A 32 -3.50 17.76 -0.46
CA ASP A 32 -3.36 16.29 -0.47
C ASP A 32 -3.91 15.62 -1.76
N GLY A 33 -4.09 16.41 -2.83
CA GLY A 33 -4.63 15.92 -4.11
C GLY A 33 -4.17 16.70 -5.34
N ALA A 34 -4.19 18.04 -5.33
CA ALA A 34 -3.79 18.80 -6.53
C ALA A 34 -2.26 18.95 -6.67
N PHE A 35 -1.49 18.84 -5.57
CA PHE A 35 -0.02 18.77 -5.66
C PHE A 35 0.41 17.39 -6.14
N ASP A 36 -0.26 16.33 -5.69
CA ASP A 36 -0.16 14.97 -6.24
C ASP A 36 -0.53 14.92 -7.73
N PHE A 37 -1.48 15.76 -8.18
CA PHE A 37 -1.82 15.88 -9.60
C PHE A 37 -0.74 16.60 -10.41
N ILE A 38 -0.16 17.71 -9.91
CA ILE A 38 0.91 18.43 -10.62
C ILE A 38 2.21 17.61 -10.65
N LEU A 39 2.57 16.98 -9.53
CA LEU A 39 3.67 16.02 -9.48
C LEU A 39 3.35 14.78 -10.31
N GLY A 40 2.14 14.23 -10.30
CA GLY A 40 1.76 13.09 -11.12
C GLY A 40 1.59 13.38 -12.63
N VAL A 41 1.50 14.67 -13.02
CA VAL A 41 1.53 15.09 -14.43
C VAL A 41 2.97 15.32 -14.91
N LEU A 42 3.89 15.67 -14.01
CA LEU A 42 5.32 15.86 -14.30
C LEU A 42 6.16 14.59 -14.06
N SER A 43 5.70 13.72 -13.17
CA SER A 43 6.22 12.39 -12.89
C SER A 43 5.38 11.41 -13.70
N PHE A 44 6.01 10.67 -14.62
CA PHE A 44 5.38 9.56 -15.32
C PHE A 44 5.19 8.39 -14.35
N GLU A 45 4.25 8.52 -13.40
CA GLU A 45 3.92 7.46 -12.47
C GLU A 45 3.22 6.34 -13.23
N ASP A 46 3.86 5.17 -13.28
CA ASP A 46 3.32 3.99 -13.95
C ASP A 46 2.42 3.22 -12.98
N THR A 47 1.34 3.84 -12.51
CA THR A 47 0.44 3.21 -11.55
C THR A 47 -0.84 2.72 -12.21
N LEU A 48 -1.03 1.41 -12.26
CA LEU A 48 -2.31 0.80 -12.59
C LEU A 48 -3.06 0.44 -11.31
N TYR A 49 -4.31 0.92 -11.18
CA TYR A 49 -5.18 0.62 -10.05
C TYR A 49 -6.14 -0.54 -10.33
N ALA A 50 -6.66 -1.14 -9.24
CA ALA A 50 -7.65 -2.21 -9.34
C ALA A 50 -8.96 -1.73 -9.97
N PRO A 51 -9.72 -2.61 -10.65
CA PRO A 51 -11.07 -2.29 -11.10
C PRO A 51 -11.98 -1.87 -9.94
N GLY A 52 -12.66 -0.73 -10.07
CA GLY A 52 -13.52 -0.19 -9.02
C GLY A 52 -12.78 0.55 -7.90
N TYR A 53 -11.44 0.62 -7.94
CA TYR A 53 -10.68 1.41 -7.00
C TYR A 53 -11.03 2.90 -7.11
N SER A 54 -11.16 3.55 -5.95
CA SER A 54 -11.26 5.00 -5.86
C SER A 54 -10.42 5.53 -4.69
N ASN A 55 -9.75 6.67 -4.91
CA ASN A 55 -9.00 7.33 -3.84
C ASN A 55 -9.91 7.77 -2.68
N ALA A 56 -11.15 8.18 -2.97
CA ALA A 56 -12.12 8.54 -1.94
C ALA A 56 -12.49 7.32 -1.08
N GLY A 57 -12.83 6.18 -1.70
CA GLY A 57 -13.09 4.94 -0.99
C GLY A 57 -11.90 4.46 -0.18
N PHE A 58 -10.68 4.57 -0.74
CA PHE A 58 -9.45 4.16 -0.04
C PHE A 58 -9.18 5.04 1.18
N LYS A 59 -9.50 6.33 1.12
CA LYS A 59 -9.45 7.24 2.28
C LYS A 59 -10.48 6.85 3.35
N CYS A 60 -11.65 6.34 2.97
CA CYS A 60 -12.67 5.86 3.90
C CYS A 60 -12.31 4.53 4.59
N VAL A 61 -11.38 3.73 4.04
CA VAL A 61 -10.90 2.53 4.74
C VAL A 61 -10.01 2.93 5.93
N HIS A 62 -10.33 2.44 7.11
CA HIS A 62 -9.57 2.64 8.34
C HIS A 62 -9.44 1.33 9.15
N GLU A 63 -8.63 1.33 10.20
CA GLU A 63 -8.51 0.20 11.12
C GLU A 63 -9.90 -0.23 11.65
N GLY A 64 -10.15 -1.54 11.69
CA GLY A 64 -11.44 -2.12 12.07
C GLY A 64 -12.46 -2.23 10.95
N THR A 65 -12.24 -1.63 9.77
CA THR A 65 -13.10 -1.81 8.59
C THR A 65 -13.19 -3.31 8.24
N THR A 66 -14.39 -3.83 8.01
CA THR A 66 -14.54 -5.26 7.66
C THR A 66 -14.10 -5.52 6.22
N ARG A 67 -13.71 -6.78 5.95
CA ARG A 67 -13.40 -7.27 4.60
C ARG A 67 -14.46 -6.86 3.57
N GLU A 68 -15.73 -7.11 3.88
CA GLU A 68 -16.86 -6.86 2.99
C GLU A 68 -16.98 -5.37 2.70
N ARG A 69 -16.81 -4.54 3.74
CA ARG A 69 -16.87 -3.09 3.60
C ARG A 69 -15.70 -2.54 2.77
N VAL A 70 -14.52 -3.13 2.85
CA VAL A 70 -13.40 -2.77 1.97
C VAL A 70 -13.78 -3.01 0.51
N LEU A 71 -14.32 -4.19 0.18
CA LEU A 71 -14.74 -4.52 -1.19
C LEU A 71 -15.83 -3.57 -1.71
N GLU A 72 -16.77 -3.17 -0.86
CA GLU A 72 -17.79 -2.17 -1.21
C GLU A 72 -17.20 -0.79 -1.50
N LEU A 73 -16.16 -0.37 -0.76
CA LEU A 73 -15.58 0.96 -0.86
C LEU A 73 -14.64 1.13 -2.05
N ILE A 74 -13.85 0.09 -2.38
CA ILE A 74 -12.75 0.20 -3.35
C ILE A 74 -12.64 -0.98 -4.32
N GLY A 75 -13.65 -1.85 -4.39
CA GLY A 75 -13.68 -2.97 -5.32
C GLY A 75 -12.79 -4.13 -4.91
N TYR A 76 -12.57 -5.05 -5.85
CA TYR A 76 -11.69 -6.21 -5.64
C TYR A 76 -10.22 -5.82 -5.83
N PRO A 77 -9.30 -6.38 -5.02
CA PRO A 77 -7.87 -6.12 -5.19
C PRO A 77 -7.33 -6.75 -6.49
N ILE A 78 -6.21 -6.21 -6.99
CA ILE A 78 -5.46 -6.78 -8.12
C ILE A 78 -4.86 -8.13 -7.73
N TYR A 79 -4.36 -8.22 -6.50
CA TYR A 79 -3.78 -9.44 -5.95
C TYR A 79 -4.05 -9.53 -4.45
N LYS A 80 -4.05 -10.76 -3.94
CA LYS A 80 -4.09 -11.06 -2.51
C LYS A 80 -2.90 -11.94 -2.14
N SER A 81 -2.35 -11.70 -0.96
CA SER A 81 -1.33 -12.56 -0.35
C SER A 81 -1.87 -13.09 0.97
N LEU A 82 -1.84 -14.41 1.16
CA LEU A 82 -2.22 -15.07 2.41
C LEU A 82 -0.99 -15.39 3.24
N ILE A 83 -0.93 -14.93 4.49
CA ILE A 83 0.22 -15.10 5.37
C ILE A 83 -0.10 -16.16 6.41
N TYR A 84 0.63 -17.28 6.35
CA TYR A 84 0.44 -18.42 7.26
C TYR A 84 1.48 -18.52 8.37
N CYS A 85 2.66 -17.91 8.20
CA CYS A 85 3.69 -17.83 9.23
C CYS A 85 4.37 -16.47 9.22
N THR A 86 4.76 -15.98 10.39
CA THR A 86 5.53 -14.74 10.60
C THR A 86 6.58 -14.96 11.68
N ALA A 87 7.72 -14.27 11.57
CA ALA A 87 8.65 -14.14 12.69
C ALA A 87 8.08 -13.12 13.68
N GLU A 88 8.12 -13.41 14.98
CA GLU A 88 7.55 -12.57 16.03
C GLU A 88 8.51 -11.42 16.45
N ASN A 89 9.79 -11.51 16.07
CA ASN A 89 10.79 -10.53 16.43
C ASN A 89 10.79 -9.33 15.46
N ASN A 90 10.40 -8.15 15.98
CA ASN A 90 10.41 -6.80 15.36
C ASN A 90 9.22 -6.38 14.48
N LEU A 91 7.99 -6.50 15.00
CA LEU A 91 6.78 -5.92 14.39
C LEU A 91 6.48 -4.45 14.79
N GLU A 92 7.43 -3.72 15.39
CA GLU A 92 7.34 -2.26 15.45
C GLU A 92 8.00 -1.64 14.20
N GLY A 93 7.21 -1.49 13.14
CA GLY A 93 7.42 -0.39 12.19
C GLY A 93 8.24 -0.61 10.92
N SER A 94 8.71 -1.82 10.61
CA SER A 94 9.41 -2.07 9.35
C SER A 94 8.96 -3.37 8.67
N TYR A 95 7.94 -3.27 7.81
CA TYR A 95 7.63 -4.34 6.87
C TYR A 95 8.78 -4.43 5.85
N ASP A 96 9.78 -5.26 6.11
CA ASP A 96 10.71 -5.72 5.07
C ASP A 96 9.97 -6.76 4.23
N TYR A 97 9.38 -6.31 3.12
CA TYR A 97 8.59 -7.12 2.19
C TYR A 97 9.36 -8.30 1.57
N ARG A 98 10.66 -8.46 1.86
CA ARG A 98 11.50 -9.57 1.38
C ARG A 98 11.14 -10.95 1.95
N LYS A 99 10.28 -11.04 2.96
CA LYS A 99 9.84 -12.31 3.57
C LYS A 99 8.33 -12.56 3.50
N LEU A 100 7.63 -11.94 2.56
CA LEU A 100 6.22 -12.24 2.33
C LEU A 100 6.08 -13.54 1.52
N TYR A 101 5.53 -14.60 2.12
CA TYR A 101 5.10 -15.78 1.38
C TYR A 101 3.82 -15.44 0.61
N ILE A 102 3.96 -15.10 -0.66
CA ILE A 102 2.85 -14.74 -1.55
C ILE A 102 2.36 -16.01 -2.25
N ILE A 103 1.20 -16.51 -1.84
CA ILE A 103 0.41 -17.42 -2.68
C ILE A 103 -0.60 -16.59 -3.47
N ALA A 104 -0.19 -16.09 -4.65
CA ALA A 104 -1.05 -15.95 -5.84
C ALA A 104 -0.30 -15.37 -7.06
N HIS A 105 -0.35 -16.12 -8.18
CA HIS A 105 -0.19 -15.71 -9.59
C HIS A 105 1.16 -15.24 -10.16
N SER A 106 2.29 -15.40 -9.47
CA SER A 106 3.60 -15.49 -10.14
C SER A 106 4.62 -16.16 -9.24
N VAL A 107 4.62 -17.49 -9.24
CA VAL A 107 5.61 -18.28 -8.48
C VAL A 107 6.90 -18.36 -9.28
N THR A 108 7.65 -17.26 -9.30
CA THR A 108 9.01 -17.29 -9.85
C THR A 108 10.10 -16.76 -8.95
N ASP A 109 9.82 -16.07 -7.84
CA ASP A 109 10.89 -15.75 -6.88
C ASP A 109 10.36 -15.85 -5.45
N ILE A 110 10.78 -16.90 -4.74
CA ILE A 110 11.15 -16.98 -3.31
C ILE A 110 11.52 -18.45 -3.06
N ILE A 111 12.72 -18.82 -3.54
CA ILE A 111 13.39 -20.07 -3.19
C ILE A 111 14.34 -19.75 -2.02
N LYS A 112 14.08 -20.40 -0.87
CA LYS A 112 15.03 -20.69 0.21
C LYS A 112 15.94 -19.51 0.62
N GLY A 113 15.38 -18.58 1.38
CA GLY A 113 16.17 -17.73 2.26
C GLY A 113 16.85 -18.57 3.33
N ASN A 114 18.14 -18.86 3.14
CA ASN A 114 19.02 -19.58 4.04
C ASN A 114 19.30 -18.75 5.31
N SER A 115 18.29 -18.49 6.14
CA SER A 115 18.48 -17.88 7.45
C SER A 115 18.95 -18.96 8.42
N ARG A 116 20.27 -19.04 8.65
CA ARG A 116 20.82 -19.50 9.92
C ARG A 116 20.39 -18.50 10.99
N GLY A 117 19.14 -18.60 11.43
CA GLY A 117 18.59 -17.81 12.53
C GLY A 117 19.24 -18.25 13.84
N SER A 118 19.80 -17.29 14.56
CA SER A 118 20.14 -17.41 15.98
C SER A 118 18.89 -17.90 16.74
N GLY A 119 19.06 -18.85 17.67
CA GLY A 119 18.01 -19.72 18.22
C GLY A 119 16.87 -19.09 19.04
N ASN A 120 16.52 -17.83 18.82
CA ASN A 120 15.47 -17.10 19.55
C ASN A 120 14.36 -16.49 18.66
N ASP A 121 14.34 -16.80 17.35
CA ASP A 121 13.23 -16.36 16.49
C ASP A 121 12.00 -17.24 16.70
N ILE A 122 11.06 -16.73 17.51
CA ILE A 122 9.75 -17.37 17.67
C ILE A 122 9.00 -17.17 16.36
N THR A 123 8.73 -18.28 15.67
CA THR A 123 7.90 -18.29 14.47
C THR A 123 6.47 -18.56 14.90
N LYS A 124 5.57 -17.62 14.59
CA LYS A 124 4.14 -17.81 14.76
C LYS A 124 3.55 -18.29 13.45
N CYS A 125 2.85 -19.43 13.48
CA CYS A 125 2.13 -19.95 12.33
C CYS A 125 0.63 -20.06 12.63
N ALA A 126 -0.19 -20.10 11.59
CA ALA A 126 -1.62 -20.38 11.69
C ALA A 126 -1.86 -21.79 12.22
N ASP A 127 -2.95 -21.99 12.95
CA ASP A 127 -3.27 -23.27 13.61
C ASP A 127 -3.33 -24.46 12.63
N GLY A 128 -3.75 -24.21 11.38
CA GLY A 128 -3.85 -25.25 10.35
C GLY A 128 -2.55 -25.54 9.60
N TYR A 129 -1.51 -24.71 9.78
CA TYR A 129 -0.27 -24.78 9.03
C TYR A 129 0.63 -25.95 9.48
N SER A 130 1.24 -26.62 8.51
CA SER A 130 2.45 -27.44 8.71
C SER A 130 3.28 -27.45 7.43
N GLU A 131 4.58 -27.72 7.53
CA GLU A 131 5.47 -27.83 6.36
C GLU A 131 4.99 -28.90 5.37
N ASP A 132 4.53 -30.05 5.86
CA ASP A 132 4.00 -31.12 5.01
C ASP A 132 2.75 -30.68 4.23
N LYS A 133 1.83 -29.97 4.89
CA LYS A 133 0.63 -29.43 4.25
C LYS A 133 0.99 -28.35 3.24
N PHE A 134 1.92 -27.45 3.57
CA PHE A 134 2.42 -26.44 2.66
C PHE A 134 3.07 -27.06 1.42
N GLY A 135 3.91 -28.08 1.61
CA GLY A 135 4.53 -28.85 0.52
C GLY A 135 3.54 -29.61 -0.37
N SER A 136 2.29 -29.78 0.07
CA SER A 136 1.23 -30.42 -0.73
C SER A 136 0.49 -29.46 -1.68
N ILE A 137 0.71 -28.15 -1.53
CA ILE A 137 0.08 -27.13 -2.39
C ILE A 137 0.64 -27.21 -3.80
N LYS A 138 -0.24 -27.05 -4.78
CA LYS A 138 0.08 -27.07 -6.20
C LYS A 138 -0.20 -25.72 -6.83
N LEU A 139 0.63 -25.34 -7.80
CA LEU A 139 0.40 -24.16 -8.62
C LEU A 139 -0.97 -24.26 -9.31
N GLY A 140 -1.69 -23.13 -9.31
CA GLY A 140 -3.03 -23.04 -9.90
C GLY A 140 -4.18 -23.44 -8.98
N GLN A 141 -3.91 -23.91 -7.75
CA GLN A 141 -4.98 -24.11 -6.76
C GLN A 141 -5.66 -22.79 -6.42
N SER A 142 -6.97 -22.87 -6.21
CA SER A 142 -7.79 -21.76 -5.75
C SER A 142 -7.47 -21.39 -4.29
N GLU A 143 -7.78 -20.14 -3.92
CA GLU A 143 -7.70 -19.64 -2.54
C GLU A 143 -8.42 -20.59 -1.55
N TYR A 144 -9.61 -21.05 -1.93
CA TYR A 144 -10.41 -21.99 -1.13
C TYR A 144 -9.72 -23.34 -0.92
N GLU A 145 -9.11 -23.91 -1.97
CA GLU A 145 -8.39 -25.18 -1.86
C GLU A 145 -7.17 -25.05 -0.96
N VAL A 146 -6.44 -23.93 -1.06
CA VAL A 146 -5.29 -23.63 -0.20
C VAL A 146 -5.75 -23.50 1.26
N MET A 147 -6.81 -22.75 1.54
CA MET A 147 -7.37 -22.60 2.89
C MET A 147 -7.90 -23.91 3.45
N LYS A 148 -8.42 -24.82 2.61
CA LYS A 148 -8.82 -26.16 3.05
C LYS A 148 -7.63 -27.01 3.52
N ILE A 149 -6.45 -26.80 2.93
CA ILE A 149 -5.22 -27.53 3.29
C ILE A 149 -4.57 -26.90 4.52
N LEU A 150 -4.37 -25.58 4.51
CA LEU A 150 -3.59 -24.84 5.51
C LEU A 150 -4.41 -24.20 6.64
N GLY A 151 -5.75 -24.20 6.54
CA GLY A 151 -6.63 -23.46 7.43
C GLY A 151 -6.74 -21.97 7.10
N GLU A 152 -7.23 -21.20 8.06
CA GLU A 152 -7.32 -19.74 7.97
C GLU A 152 -5.92 -19.11 8.07
N PRO A 153 -5.59 -18.12 7.23
CA PRO A 153 -4.32 -17.40 7.35
C PRO A 153 -4.30 -16.51 8.60
N LEU A 154 -3.09 -16.19 9.08
CA LEU A 154 -2.88 -15.20 10.15
C LEU A 154 -3.26 -13.78 9.69
N GLU A 155 -3.00 -13.50 8.41
CA GLU A 155 -3.17 -12.18 7.81
C GLU A 155 -3.35 -12.30 6.30
N GLU A 156 -4.09 -11.34 5.73
CA GLU A 156 -4.20 -11.16 4.30
C GLU A 156 -3.72 -9.77 3.90
N ILE A 157 -2.93 -9.70 2.83
CA ILE A 157 -2.51 -8.44 2.23
C ILE A 157 -3.18 -8.29 0.87
N TRP A 158 -3.93 -7.21 0.71
CA TRP A 158 -4.68 -6.91 -0.50
C TRP A 158 -4.02 -5.74 -1.23
N GLY A 159 -3.59 -5.98 -2.47
CA GLY A 159 -2.94 -4.98 -3.31
C GLY A 159 -3.89 -4.35 -4.31
N TYR A 160 -3.97 -3.02 -4.30
CA TYR A 160 -4.88 -2.23 -5.14
C TYR A 160 -4.19 -1.43 -6.24
N SER A 161 -2.86 -1.54 -6.31
CA SER A 161 -2.07 -0.93 -7.37
C SER A 161 -0.87 -1.78 -7.72
N LYS A 162 -0.36 -1.62 -8.94
CA LYS A 162 0.88 -2.21 -9.43
C LYS A 162 1.54 -1.31 -10.47
N SER A 163 2.82 -1.56 -10.74
CA SER A 163 3.53 -1.00 -11.88
C SER A 163 3.49 -1.95 -13.07
N PRO A 164 2.85 -1.59 -14.20
CA PRO A 164 2.91 -2.36 -15.44
C PRO A 164 4.33 -2.61 -15.97
N ASN A 165 5.25 -1.65 -15.81
CA ASN A 165 6.60 -1.69 -16.36
C ASN A 165 7.69 -1.69 -15.28
N SER A 166 7.32 -1.97 -14.02
CA SER A 166 8.23 -2.02 -12.87
C SER A 166 8.97 -0.71 -12.54
N THR A 167 8.51 0.44 -13.03
CA THR A 167 9.04 1.77 -12.66
C THR A 167 8.30 2.35 -11.45
N ASP A 168 8.66 3.59 -11.07
CA ASP A 168 8.02 4.39 -10.04
C ASP A 168 6.48 4.29 -10.06
N TYR A 169 5.90 3.90 -8.93
CA TYR A 169 4.44 3.75 -8.81
C TYR A 169 3.96 3.92 -7.38
N ARG A 170 2.69 4.25 -7.23
CA ARG A 170 2.04 4.38 -5.94
C ARG A 170 1.59 3.02 -5.43
N ILE A 171 2.09 2.60 -4.28
CA ILE A 171 1.66 1.41 -3.57
C ILE A 171 0.36 1.70 -2.80
N ARG A 172 -0.62 0.78 -2.93
CA ARG A 172 -1.89 0.76 -2.19
C ARG A 172 -2.11 -0.63 -1.62
N LEU A 173 -1.83 -0.81 -0.32
CA LEU A 173 -2.05 -2.09 0.36
C LEU A 173 -3.03 -1.93 1.51
N ILE A 174 -3.80 -2.98 1.76
CA ILE A 174 -4.62 -3.15 2.95
C ILE A 174 -4.24 -4.48 3.59
N SER A 175 -3.96 -4.43 4.89
CA SER A 175 -3.68 -5.59 5.73
C SER A 175 -4.94 -5.93 6.52
N ILE A 176 -5.37 -7.19 6.47
CA ILE A 176 -6.58 -7.69 7.10
C ILE A 176 -6.20 -8.86 8.02
N LYS A 177 -6.60 -8.79 9.30
CA LYS A 177 -6.49 -9.88 10.28
C LYS A 177 -7.86 -10.14 10.88
N ASN A 178 -8.24 -11.41 11.01
CA ASN A 178 -9.54 -11.81 11.56
C ASN A 178 -10.73 -11.07 10.89
N GLY A 179 -10.67 -10.94 9.56
CA GLY A 179 -11.71 -10.29 8.76
C GLY A 179 -11.80 -8.76 8.87
N LYS A 180 -10.87 -8.11 9.58
CA LYS A 180 -10.83 -6.65 9.76
C LYS A 180 -9.51 -6.04 9.35
N VAL A 181 -9.56 -4.82 8.83
CA VAL A 181 -8.38 -4.04 8.49
C VAL A 181 -7.58 -3.74 9.76
N THR A 182 -6.30 -4.09 9.73
CA THR A 182 -5.34 -3.76 10.80
C THR A 182 -4.37 -2.67 10.38
N SER A 183 -4.09 -2.54 9.09
CA SER A 183 -3.29 -1.42 8.60
C SER A 183 -3.54 -1.12 7.12
N LYS A 184 -3.10 0.06 6.69
CA LYS A 184 -3.21 0.54 5.32
C LYS A 184 -1.88 1.18 4.92
N LEU A 185 -1.33 0.80 3.78
CA LEU A 185 -0.13 1.42 3.22
C LEU A 185 -0.47 2.31 2.02
N HIS A 186 0.01 3.54 2.09
CA HIS A 186 0.11 4.46 0.96
C HIS A 186 1.56 4.96 0.90
N LYS A 187 2.30 4.56 -0.11
CA LYS A 187 3.68 5.02 -0.35
C LYS A 187 3.96 5.15 -1.83
N LEU A 188 4.92 6.00 -2.21
CA LEU A 188 5.51 6.02 -3.54
C LEU A 188 6.74 5.08 -3.54
N TYR A 189 6.75 4.12 -4.45
CA TYR A 189 7.90 3.27 -4.73
C TYR A 189 8.74 3.93 -5.82
N TYR A 190 10.06 3.85 -5.68
CA TYR A 190 11.03 4.30 -6.67
C TYR A 190 11.94 3.14 -7.01
N ASP A 191 12.19 2.91 -8.30
CA ASP A 191 13.14 1.90 -8.80
C ASP A 191 14.53 2.51 -9.05
#